data_AF-A0A511R0L4-F1
#
_entry.id   AF-A0A511R0L4-F1
#
_cell.length_a   1.000
_cell.length_b   1.000
_cell.length_c   1.000
_cell.angle_alpha   90.00
_cell.angle_beta   90.00
_cell.angle_gamma   90.00
#
_symmetry.space_group_name_H-M   'P 1'
#
loop_
_entity.id
_entity.type
_entity.pdbx_description
1 polymer ?
#
loop_
_entity_poly.entity_id
_entity_poly.type
_entity_poly.pdbx_seq_one_letter_code
_entity_poly.pdbx_strand_id
1 'polypeptide(L)'
;MERPNIIRRLRKQAGLSQEALAVEAGITVSLLTKYERGEVRRPSLVCSRKLARVLALRLGVSEERVLIRIAEEFECQSSDDASA
;
A
#
# COMPACT_ATOMS: atom_id res chain seq x y z
N MET A 1 9.63 14.42 8.13
CA MET A 1 8.44 14.55 7.27
C MET A 1 8.02 13.15 6.84
N GLU A 2 6.78 12.75 7.07
CA GLU A 2 6.26 11.45 6.59
C GLU A 2 6.39 11.40 5.06
N ARG A 3 7.01 10.35 4.52
CA ARG A 3 7.02 10.14 3.06
C ARG A 3 5.58 9.89 2.60
N PRO A 4 5.12 10.52 1.50
CA PRO A 4 3.79 10.24 0.96
C PRO A 4 3.71 8.76 0.58
N ASN A 5 2.73 8.06 1.14
CA ASN A 5 2.49 6.64 0.90
C ASN A 5 1.19 6.45 0.11
N ILE A 6 1.26 5.75 -1.02
CA ILE A 6 0.16 5.52 -1.95
C ILE A 6 -1.00 4.78 -1.28
N ILE A 7 -0.71 3.77 -0.46
CA ILE A 7 -1.75 2.97 0.21
C ILE A 7 -2.57 3.89 1.12
N ARG A 8 -1.90 4.72 1.93
CA ARG A 8 -2.56 5.72 2.78
C ARG A 8 -3.40 6.72 1.98
N ARG A 9 -2.87 7.22 0.87
CA ARG A 9 -3.57 8.18 -0.01
C ARG A 9 -4.83 7.56 -0.61
N LEU A 10 -4.71 6.38 -1.21
CA LEU A 10 -5.84 5.67 -1.81
C LEU A 10 -6.89 5.30 -0.77
N ARG A 11 -6.48 4.84 0.41
CA ARG A 11 -7.39 4.52 1.51
C ARG A 11 -8.22 5.74 1.94
N LYS A 12 -7.58 6.89 2.09
CA LYS A 12 -8.28 8.15 2.43
C LYS A 12 -9.23 8.58 1.31
N GLN A 13 -8.83 8.46 0.05
CA GLN A 13 -9.71 8.73 -1.10
C GLN A 13 -10.92 7.78 -1.14
N ALA A 14 -10.74 6.53 -0.71
CA ALA A 14 -11.80 5.54 -0.58
C ALA A 14 -12.68 5.73 0.66
N GLY A 15 -12.42 6.74 1.51
CA GLY A 15 -13.18 7.00 2.74
C GLY A 15 -13.01 5.93 3.82
N LEU A 16 -11.92 5.16 3.78
CA LEU A 16 -11.71 4.01 4.66
C LEU A 16 -10.84 4.34 5.89
N SER A 17 -11.19 3.77 7.05
CA SER A 17 -10.25 3.68 8.19
C SER A 17 -9.20 2.58 7.94
N GLN A 18 -8.12 2.55 8.73
CA GLN A 18 -7.11 1.49 8.61
C GLN A 18 -7.73 0.13 8.95
N GLU A 19 -8.57 0.08 9.98
CA GLU A 19 -9.31 -1.10 10.42
C GLU A 19 -10.21 -1.62 9.31
N ALA A 20 -11.01 -0.74 8.68
CA ALA A 20 -11.93 -1.12 7.62
C ALA A 20 -11.18 -1.71 6.41
N LEU A 21 -10.11 -1.05 5.94
CA LEU A 21 -9.31 -1.58 4.82
C LEU A 21 -8.64 -2.91 5.18
N ALA A 22 -8.07 -3.03 6.38
CA ALA A 22 -7.39 -4.25 6.80
C ALA A 22 -8.35 -5.44 6.87
N VAL A 23 -9.54 -5.24 7.46
CA VAL A 23 -10.59 -6.26 7.56
C VAL A 23 -11.04 -6.70 6.17
N GLU A 24 -11.38 -5.75 5.29
CA GLU A 24 -11.85 -6.08 3.93
C GLU A 24 -10.77 -6.76 3.07
N ALA A 25 -9.51 -6.36 3.24
CA ALA A 25 -8.39 -6.98 2.52
C ALA A 25 -7.95 -8.32 3.13
N GLY A 26 -8.46 -8.69 4.32
CA GLY A 26 -8.03 -9.89 5.04
C GLY A 26 -6.53 -9.84 5.39
N ILE A 27 -6.09 -8.71 5.96
CA ILE A 27 -4.76 -8.51 6.56
C ILE A 27 -4.89 -7.90 7.96
N THR A 28 -3.80 -7.86 8.72
CA THR A 28 -3.82 -7.22 10.05
C THR A 28 -3.67 -5.70 9.92
N VAL A 29 -4.31 -4.96 10.83
CA VAL A 29 -4.15 -3.50 10.93
C VAL A 29 -2.69 -3.12 11.13
N SER A 30 -1.97 -3.87 11.98
CA SER A 30 -0.53 -3.67 12.20
C SER A 30 0.29 -3.77 10.91
N LEU A 31 0.00 -4.75 10.05
CA LEU A 31 0.68 -4.87 8.76
C LEU A 31 0.39 -3.67 7.85
N LEU A 32 -0.88 -3.24 7.79
CA LEU A 32 -1.26 -2.03 7.05
C LEU A 32 -0.54 -0.79 7.58
N THR A 33 -0.43 -0.61 8.90
CA THR A 33 0.31 0.49 9.52
C THR A 33 1.78 0.48 9.09
N LYS A 34 2.44 -0.68 9.12
CA LYS A 34 3.84 -0.81 8.66
C LYS A 34 3.99 -0.45 7.18
N TYR A 35 3.04 -0.87 6.34
CA TYR A 35 3.00 -0.48 4.92
C TYR A 35 2.82 1.02 4.75
N GLU A 36 1.89 1.64 5.46
CA GLU A 36 1.63 3.09 5.35
C GLU A 36 2.78 3.95 5.86
N ARG A 37 3.56 3.45 6.81
CA ARG A 37 4.74 4.12 7.37
C ARG A 37 6.02 3.87 6.57
N GLY A 38 5.99 2.98 5.57
CA GLY A 38 7.19 2.59 4.80
C GLY A 38 8.18 1.75 5.61
N GLU A 39 7.74 1.12 6.71
CA GLU A 39 8.57 0.22 7.52
C GLU A 39 8.82 -1.12 6.81
N VAL A 40 8.04 -1.43 5.77
CA VAL A 40 8.27 -2.58 4.90
C VAL A 40 8.84 -2.10 3.56
N ARG A 41 10.11 -2.43 3.31
CA ARG A 41 10.81 -2.08 2.06
C ARG A 41 10.18 -2.73 0.82
N ARG A 42 9.68 -3.97 0.95
CA ARG A 42 9.07 -4.73 -0.15
C ARG A 42 7.81 -5.46 0.34
N PRO A 43 6.61 -4.91 0.10
CA PRO A 43 5.37 -5.62 0.41
C PRO A 43 5.25 -6.89 -0.42
N SER A 44 4.66 -7.93 0.17
CA SER A 44 4.36 -9.15 -0.59
C SER A 44 3.35 -8.84 -1.70
N LEU A 45 3.54 -9.42 -2.88
CA LEU A 45 2.59 -9.30 -3.99
C LEU A 45 1.17 -9.71 -3.56
N VAL A 46 1.05 -10.75 -2.73
CA VAL A 46 -0.24 -11.24 -2.22
C VAL A 46 -0.95 -10.16 -1.41
N CYS A 47 -0.27 -9.50 -0.47
CA CYS A 47 -0.89 -8.43 0.32
C CYS A 47 -1.16 -7.18 -0.51
N SER A 48 -0.26 -6.82 -1.44
CA SER A 48 -0.47 -5.70 -2.37
C SER A 48 -1.71 -5.92 -3.22
N ARG A 49 -1.92 -7.13 -3.75
CA ARG A 49 -3.13 -7.49 -4.51
C ARG A 49 -4.40 -7.43 -3.67
N LYS A 50 -4.36 -7.95 -2.44
CA LYS A 50 -5.49 -7.87 -1.50
C LYS A 50 -5.92 -6.42 -1.26
N LEU A 51 -4.97 -5.54 -1.00
CA LEU A 51 -5.23 -4.10 -0.82
C LEU A 51 -5.74 -3.45 -2.11
N ALA A 52 -5.09 -3.76 -3.24
CA ALA A 52 -5.46 -3.21 -4.53
C ALA A 52 -6.90 -3.55 -4.91
N ARG A 53 -7.33 -4.78 -4.68
CA ARG A 53 -8.69 -5.24 -4.96
C ARG A 53 -9.75 -4.43 -4.21
N VAL A 54 -9.58 -4.25 -2.89
CA VAL A 54 -10.53 -3.47 -2.07
C VAL A 54 -10.55 -2.01 -2.51
N LEU A 55 -9.37 -1.41 -2.66
CA LEU A 55 -9.25 0.00 -3.05
C LEU A 55 -9.83 0.26 -4.44
N ALA A 56 -9.61 -0.63 -5.39
CA ALA A 56 -10.17 -0.55 -6.74
C ALA A 56 -11.70 -0.61 -6.74
N LEU A 57 -12.28 -1.53 -5.96
CA LEU A 57 -13.73 -1.64 -5.78
C LEU A 57 -14.34 -0.37 -5.17
N ARG A 58 -13.70 0.21 -4.14
CA ARG A 58 -14.18 1.45 -3.51
C ARG A 58 -14.06 2.69 -4.39
N LEU A 59 -13.02 2.75 -5.21
CA LEU A 59 -12.71 3.92 -6.06
C LEU A 59 -13.34 3.83 -7.45
N GLY A 60 -13.97 2.71 -7.82
CA GLY A 60 -14.55 2.51 -9.15
C GLY A 60 -13.50 2.48 -10.26
N VAL A 61 -12.30 1.93 -9.99
CA VAL A 61 -11.19 1.82 -10.95
C VAL A 61 -10.74 0.36 -11.10
N SER A 62 -9.83 0.06 -12.03
CA SER A 62 -9.32 -1.30 -12.20
C SER A 62 -8.31 -1.68 -11.11
N GLU A 63 -8.34 -2.95 -10.68
CA GLU A 63 -7.38 -3.53 -9.74
C GLU A 63 -5.93 -3.35 -10.23
N GLU A 64 -5.68 -3.66 -11.51
CA GLU A 64 -4.38 -3.50 -12.17
C GLU A 64 -3.77 -2.11 -11.95
N ARG A 65 -4.56 -1.05 -12.16
CA ARG A 65 -4.10 0.34 -12.00
C ARG A 65 -3.72 0.64 -10.56
N VAL A 66 -4.45 0.10 -9.60
CA VAL A 66 -4.12 0.29 -8.18
C VAL A 66 -2.88 -0.50 -7.81
N LEU A 67 -2.77 -1.75 -8.27
CA LEU A 67 -1.64 -2.63 -7.98
C LEU A 67 -0.33 -2.06 -8.51
N ILE A 68 -0.32 -1.56 -9.74
CA ILE A 68 0.84 -0.91 -10.35
C ILE A 68 1.28 0.28 -9.50
N ARG A 69 0.35 1.16 -9.11
CA ARG A 69 0.67 2.32 -8.25
C ARG A 69 1.20 1.92 -6.88
N ILE A 70 0.71 0.82 -6.31
CA ILE A 70 1.25 0.27 -5.06
C ILE A 70 2.67 -0.25 -5.31
N ALA A 71 2.94 -0.95 -6.41
CA ALA A 71 4.25 -1.53 -6.70
C ALA A 71 5.33 -0.48 -7.04
N GLU A 72 5.01 0.52 -7.87
CA GLU A 72 5.93 1.56 -8.35
C GLU A 72 6.57 2.36 -7.21
N GLU A 73 5.84 2.61 -6.12
CA GLU A 73 6.39 3.33 -4.95
C GLU A 73 7.43 2.52 -4.16
N PHE A 74 7.59 1.22 -4.41
CA PHE A 74 8.62 0.38 -3.77
C PHE A 74 9.86 0.12 -4.65
N GLU A 75 9.89 0.63 -5.89
CA GLU A 75 10.99 0.40 -6.83
C GLU A 75 12.12 1.45 -6.77
N CYS A 76 11.99 2.51 -5.95
CA CYS A 76 13.05 3.52 -5.77
C CYS A 76 13.91 3.29 -4.50
N GLN A 77 14.44 2.07 -4.33
CA GLN A 77 15.59 1.80 -3.45
C GLN A 77 16.60 0.92 -4.19
N SER A 78 17.26 1.51 -5.19
CA SER A 78 18.49 1.00 -5.78
C SER A 78 19.54 2.11 -5.85
N SER A 79 19.88 2.66 -4.69
CA SER A 79 21.16 3.32 -4.39
C SER A 79 21.21 3.54 -2.89
N ASP A 80 22.37 3.34 -2.28
CA ASP A 80 22.68 3.46 -0.84
C ASP A 80 22.68 2.14 -0.06
N ASP A 81 23.41 1.16 -0.59
CA ASP A 81 24.24 0.23 0.22
C ASP A 81 25.62 0.09 -0.46
N ALA A 82 26.22 1.24 -0.82
CA ALA A 82 27.64 1.35 -1.13
C ALA A 82 28.20 2.54 -0.36
N SER A 83 29.17 2.24 0.52
CA SER A 83 29.99 3.16 1.33
C SER A 83 29.50 3.42 2.76
N ALA A 84 30.00 2.60 3.70
CA ALA A 84 30.94 3.04 4.75
C ALA A 84 31.43 1.81 5.55
#